data_AF-A0A960PVY8-F1
#
_entry.id   AF-A0A960PVY8-F1
#
_cell.length_a   1.000
_cell.length_b   1.000
_cell.length_c   1.000
_cell.angle_alpha   90.00
_cell.angle_beta   90.00
_cell.angle_gamma   90.00
#
_symmetry.space_group_name_H-M   'P 1'
#
loop_
_entity.id
_entity.type
_entity.pdbx_description
1 polymer ?
#
loop_
_entity_poly.entity_id
_entity_poly.type
_entity_poly.pdbx_seq_one_letter_code
_entity_poly.pdbx_strand_id
1 'polypeptide(L)'
;MEMIDMKFNLPNWAKKKVNPTHHGFDDVKRLHIEGKTQIQLPDLDELKNWSKLHGWPRPWFGFKKSFVTKMFESPETFSMGLSAGIVLHIPIKQHTFTSQDMAELDALYYDREDMGALGQRPVSWGSLVERLREIRRLVEAGVEVHIDDKVLTTWQSFYSWAHGRYHALEDGYDSWIGDDDT
;
A
#
# COMPACT_ATOMS: atom_id res chain seq x y z
N MET A 1 -2.51 8.69 19.50
CA MET A 1 -3.12 7.96 18.36
C MET A 1 -2.07 7.03 17.81
N GLU A 2 -2.38 5.74 17.71
CA GLU A 2 -1.40 4.73 17.32
C GLU A 2 -1.79 4.08 15.99
N MET A 3 -0.79 3.66 15.23
CA MET A 3 -0.95 3.08 13.91
C MET A 3 -0.33 1.69 13.86
N ILE A 4 -1.05 0.75 13.26
CA ILE A 4 -0.54 -0.53 12.80
C ILE A 4 -0.46 -0.41 11.28
N ASP A 5 0.75 -0.33 10.76
CA ASP A 5 1.00 -0.09 9.35
C ASP A 5 0.76 -1.32 8.48
N MET A 6 0.47 -1.04 7.22
CA MET A 6 0.43 -2.03 6.16
C MET A 6 1.86 -2.50 5.86
N LYS A 7 1.98 -3.73 5.36
CA LYS A 7 3.24 -4.27 4.84
C LYS A 7 3.82 -3.38 3.73
N PHE A 8 2.97 -2.85 2.86
CA PHE A 8 3.34 -1.96 1.78
C PHE A 8 2.80 -0.57 2.09
N ASN A 9 3.69 0.43 2.15
CA ASN A 9 3.28 1.80 2.39
C ASN A 9 2.60 2.38 1.15
N LEU A 10 1.28 2.53 1.22
CA LEU A 10 0.47 3.11 0.16
C LEU A 10 0.16 4.58 0.42
N PRO A 11 0.16 5.42 -0.63
CA PRO A 11 -0.29 6.79 -0.51
C PRO A 11 -1.78 6.85 -0.13
N ASN A 12 -2.20 7.96 0.50
CA ASN A 12 -3.57 8.07 1.03
C ASN A 12 -4.67 7.92 -0.03
N TRP A 13 -4.41 8.34 -1.27
CA TRP A 13 -5.36 8.18 -2.37
C TRP A 13 -5.55 6.71 -2.80
N ALA A 14 -4.57 5.85 -2.55
CA ALA A 14 -4.60 4.42 -2.89
C ALA A 14 -5.24 3.56 -1.78
N LYS A 15 -5.73 4.20 -0.73
CA LYS A 15 -6.37 3.57 0.41
C LYS A 15 -7.82 4.04 0.49
N LYS A 16 -8.69 3.16 0.94
CA LYS A 16 -10.07 3.51 1.30
C LYS A 16 -10.38 3.07 2.71
N LYS A 17 -11.14 3.92 3.41
CA LYS A 17 -11.65 3.59 4.74
C LYS A 17 -12.67 2.46 4.63
N VAL A 18 -12.52 1.46 5.50
CA VAL A 18 -13.47 0.36 5.60
C VAL A 18 -14.76 0.86 6.23
N ASN A 19 -15.85 0.52 5.55
CA ASN A 19 -17.21 0.66 6.05
C ASN A 19 -17.81 -0.75 6.14
N PRO A 20 -18.24 -1.21 7.33
CA PRO A 20 -18.76 -2.57 7.53
C PRO A 20 -20.04 -2.84 6.75
N THR A 21 -20.78 -1.82 6.31
CA THR A 21 -21.98 -2.01 5.47
C THR A 21 -21.64 -2.25 4.00
N HIS A 22 -20.45 -1.82 3.55
CA HIS A 22 -20.03 -1.90 2.14
C HIS A 22 -18.88 -2.88 1.90
N HIS A 23 -18.22 -3.34 2.96
CA HIS A 23 -17.08 -4.24 2.87
C HIS A 23 -17.38 -5.49 3.69
N GLY A 24 -17.30 -6.66 3.04
CA GLY A 24 -17.50 -7.94 3.71
C GLY A 24 -16.40 -8.21 4.73
N PHE A 25 -16.79 -8.75 5.89
CA PHE A 25 -15.87 -9.15 6.95
C PHE A 25 -14.75 -10.07 6.44
N ASP A 26 -15.10 -11.10 5.65
CA ASP A 26 -14.13 -12.10 5.18
C ASP A 26 -13.06 -11.49 4.27
N ASP A 27 -13.43 -10.54 3.41
CA ASP A 27 -12.49 -9.84 2.54
C ASP A 27 -11.50 -9.00 3.36
N VAL A 28 -12.00 -8.25 4.34
CA VAL A 28 -11.14 -7.41 5.19
C VAL A 28 -10.25 -8.28 6.08
N LYS A 29 -10.78 -9.39 6.60
CA LYS A 29 -10.00 -10.36 7.39
C LYS A 29 -8.88 -10.99 6.56
N ARG A 30 -9.17 -11.39 5.31
CA ARG A 30 -8.15 -11.90 4.38
C ARG A 30 -7.05 -10.85 4.15
N LEU A 31 -7.43 -9.61 3.84
CA LEU A 31 -6.47 -8.51 3.66
C LEU A 31 -5.64 -8.26 4.93
N HIS A 32 -6.24 -8.38 6.12
CA HIS A 32 -5.52 -8.23 7.38
C HIS A 32 -4.45 -9.31 7.56
N ILE A 33 -4.79 -10.57 7.30
CA ILE A 33 -3.87 -11.72 7.37
C ILE A 33 -2.71 -11.54 6.38
N GLU A 34 -2.97 -10.96 5.20
CA GLU A 34 -1.96 -10.64 4.19
C GLU A 34 -1.11 -9.40 4.51
N GLY A 35 -1.38 -8.71 5.64
CA GLY A 35 -0.69 -7.47 6.01
C GLY A 35 -1.09 -6.25 5.18
N LYS A 36 -2.24 -6.30 4.50
CA LYS A 36 -2.76 -5.26 3.60
C LYS A 36 -3.80 -4.36 4.27
N THR A 37 -3.78 -4.23 5.58
CA THR A 37 -4.67 -3.32 6.32
C THR A 37 -3.87 -2.31 7.12
N GLN A 38 -4.24 -1.04 7.06
CA GLN A 38 -3.74 -0.03 8.00
C GLN A 38 -4.78 0.14 9.10
N ILE A 39 -4.40 -0.01 10.36
CA ILE A 39 -5.31 0.14 11.50
C ILE A 39 -4.86 1.32 12.33
N GLN A 40 -5.72 2.31 12.44
CA GLN A 40 -5.54 3.47 13.30
C GLN A 40 -6.40 3.27 14.53
N LEU A 41 -5.73 3.15 15.68
CA LEU A 41 -6.37 2.99 16.97
C LEU A 41 -6.64 4.37 17.59
N PRO A 42 -7.76 4.54 18.30
CA PRO A 42 -8.01 5.72 19.12
C PRO A 42 -7.01 5.77 20.30
N ASP A 43 -7.24 6.66 21.26
CA ASP A 43 -6.46 6.66 22.49
C ASP A 43 -6.51 5.27 23.17
N LEU A 44 -5.36 4.80 23.66
CA LEU A 44 -5.26 3.44 24.21
C LEU A 44 -6.05 3.28 25.51
N ASP A 45 -6.15 4.33 26.32
CA ASP A 45 -6.87 4.25 27.58
C ASP A 45 -8.38 4.30 27.33
N GLU A 46 -8.83 5.10 26.36
CA GLU A 46 -10.20 5.05 25.84
C GLU A 46 -10.53 3.64 25.32
N LEU A 47 -9.65 3.06 24.50
CA LEU A 47 -9.86 1.73 23.93
C LEU A 47 -9.90 0.63 24.99
N LYS A 48 -9.03 0.70 26.01
CA LYS A 48 -9.05 -0.23 27.15
C LYS A 48 -10.32 -0.10 27.99
N ASN A 49 -10.81 1.13 28.19
CA ASN A 49 -12.07 1.38 28.90
C ASN A 49 -13.26 0.84 28.10
N TRP A 50 -13.28 1.09 26.80
CA TRP A 50 -14.26 0.51 25.88
C TRP A 50 -14.24 -1.03 25.94
N SER A 51 -13.06 -1.65 25.85
CA SER A 51 -12.92 -3.11 25.96
C SER A 51 -13.46 -3.65 27.28
N LYS A 52 -13.29 -2.91 28.39
CA LYS A 52 -13.82 -3.31 29.71
C LYS A 52 -15.35 -3.37 29.70
N LEU A 53 -15.99 -2.34 29.14
CA LEU A 53 -17.45 -2.23 29.06
C LEU A 53 -18.07 -3.35 28.21
N HIS A 54 -17.36 -3.76 27.16
CA HIS A 54 -17.82 -4.78 26.22
C HIS A 54 -17.29 -6.20 26.51
N GLY A 55 -16.59 -6.41 27.62
CA GLY A 55 -16.07 -7.74 28.02
C GLY A 55 -14.96 -8.27 27.10
N TRP A 56 -14.21 -7.40 26.44
CA TRP A 56 -13.11 -7.77 25.55
C TRP A 56 -11.79 -8.00 26.31
N PRO A 57 -10.85 -8.77 25.72
CA PRO A 57 -9.56 -9.04 26.35
C PRO A 57 -8.78 -7.76 26.65
N ARG A 58 -8.20 -7.67 27.86
CA ARG A 58 -7.36 -6.55 28.31
C ARG A 58 -6.07 -7.03 28.96
N PRO A 59 -5.20 -7.76 28.24
CA PRO A 59 -3.94 -8.19 28.81
C PRO A 59 -3.03 -6.98 29.09
N TRP A 60 -2.21 -7.11 30.14
CA TRP A 60 -1.27 -6.08 30.56
C TRP A 60 -0.18 -5.82 29.50
N PHE A 61 0.21 -6.84 28.76
CA PHE A 61 1.11 -6.77 27.61
C PHE A 61 0.39 -7.24 26.35
N GLY A 62 0.66 -6.60 25.22
CA GLY A 62 0.09 -7.02 23.93
C GLY A 62 -1.39 -6.68 23.72
N PHE A 63 -1.96 -5.75 24.49
CA PHE A 63 -3.37 -5.33 24.38
C PHE A 63 -3.83 -5.08 22.94
N LYS A 64 -3.07 -4.29 22.17
CA LYS A 64 -3.38 -3.98 20.75
C LYS A 64 -3.60 -5.24 19.92
N LYS A 65 -2.66 -6.19 20.02
CA LYS A 65 -2.70 -7.45 19.28
C LYS A 65 -3.95 -8.24 19.67
N SER A 66 -4.20 -8.39 20.98
CA SER A 66 -5.39 -9.10 21.47
C SER A 66 -6.69 -8.43 21.08
N PHE A 67 -6.74 -7.10 21.07
CA PHE A 67 -7.89 -6.34 20.59
C PHE A 67 -8.16 -6.64 19.12
N VAL A 68 -7.15 -6.48 18.27
CA VAL A 68 -7.28 -6.72 16.81
C VAL A 68 -7.63 -8.19 16.53
N THR A 69 -7.03 -9.14 17.26
CA THR A 69 -7.41 -10.57 17.18
C THR A 69 -8.88 -10.78 17.53
N LYS A 70 -9.39 -10.15 18.60
CA LYS A 70 -10.80 -10.25 18.98
C LYS A 70 -11.72 -9.62 17.93
N MET A 71 -11.32 -8.47 17.38
CA MET A 71 -12.07 -7.78 16.32
C MET A 71 -12.21 -8.64 15.06
N PHE A 72 -11.21 -9.45 14.70
CA PHE A 72 -11.25 -10.32 13.52
C PHE A 72 -11.76 -11.74 13.80
N GLU A 73 -12.38 -11.99 14.97
CA GLU A 73 -12.90 -13.31 15.34
C GLU A 73 -14.19 -13.65 14.57
N SER A 74 -15.11 -12.70 14.45
CA SER A 74 -16.42 -12.86 13.77
C SER A 74 -16.94 -11.54 13.16
N PRO A 75 -17.94 -11.58 12.25
CA PRO A 75 -18.56 -10.37 11.70
C PRO A 75 -19.16 -9.43 12.76
N GLU A 76 -19.71 -9.98 13.85
CA GLU A 76 -20.31 -9.23 14.95
C GLU A 76 -19.24 -8.50 15.77
N THR A 77 -18.17 -9.22 16.13
CA THR A 77 -17.03 -8.63 16.85
C THR A 77 -16.30 -7.60 15.99
N PHE A 78 -16.24 -7.79 14.68
CA PHE A 78 -15.68 -6.82 13.75
C PHE A 78 -16.47 -5.52 13.73
N SER A 79 -17.78 -5.62 13.54
CA SER A 79 -18.69 -4.45 13.53
C SER A 79 -18.63 -3.71 14.86
N MET A 80 -18.58 -4.44 15.97
CA MET A 80 -18.45 -3.85 17.31
C MET A 80 -17.06 -3.22 17.53
N GLY A 81 -15.97 -3.84 17.04
CA GLY A 81 -14.64 -3.25 17.13
C GLY A 81 -14.52 -1.93 16.36
N LEU A 82 -15.17 -1.80 15.21
CA LEU A 82 -15.21 -0.54 14.46
C LEU A 82 -15.98 0.56 15.19
N SER A 83 -16.99 0.22 15.99
CA SER A 83 -17.71 1.22 16.80
C SER A 83 -16.89 1.77 17.96
N ALA A 84 -15.76 1.14 18.30
CA ALA A 84 -14.79 1.65 19.27
C ALA A 84 -13.98 2.85 18.78
N GLY A 85 -14.27 3.38 17.57
CA GLY A 85 -13.55 4.51 16.98
C GLY A 85 -12.32 4.11 16.17
N ILE A 86 -12.15 2.81 15.88
CA ILE A 86 -11.06 2.33 15.03
C ILE A 86 -11.30 2.74 13.59
N VAL A 87 -10.25 3.26 12.95
CA VAL A 87 -10.26 3.54 11.53
C VAL A 87 -9.38 2.51 10.84
N LEU A 88 -10.01 1.68 10.01
CA LEU A 88 -9.32 0.67 9.21
C LEU A 88 -9.30 1.09 7.74
N HIS A 89 -8.14 1.02 7.11
CA HIS A 89 -7.98 1.26 5.67
C HIS A 89 -7.52 -0.01 4.96
N ILE A 90 -8.02 -0.18 3.75
CA ILE A 90 -7.61 -1.23 2.80
C ILE A 90 -7.24 -0.58 1.45
N PRO A 91 -6.49 -1.28 0.59
CA PRO A 91 -6.20 -0.78 -0.76
C PRO A 91 -7.50 -0.56 -1.54
N ILE A 92 -7.46 0.40 -2.46
CA ILE A 92 -8.47 0.48 -3.53
C ILE A 92 -8.38 -0.79 -4.41
N LYS A 93 -9.47 -1.11 -5.12
CA LYS A 93 -9.49 -2.32 -5.96
C LYS A 93 -8.68 -2.13 -7.25
N GLN A 94 -8.82 -0.95 -7.85
CA GLN A 94 -8.23 -0.64 -9.14
C GLN A 94 -7.77 0.81 -9.18
N HIS A 95 -6.72 1.06 -9.96
CA HIS A 95 -6.24 2.40 -10.28
C HIS A 95 -5.85 2.46 -11.76
N THR A 96 -6.15 3.57 -12.42
CA THR A 96 -5.83 3.77 -13.84
C THR A 96 -4.86 4.93 -13.95
N PHE A 97 -3.67 4.66 -14.49
CA PHE A 97 -2.73 5.70 -14.91
C PHE A 97 -3.23 6.32 -16.21
N THR A 98 -3.31 7.64 -16.21
CA THR A 98 -3.71 8.42 -17.39
C THR A 98 -2.54 8.54 -18.37
N SER A 99 -2.84 8.93 -19.61
CA SER A 99 -1.80 9.25 -20.60
C SER A 99 -0.88 10.39 -20.13
N GLN A 100 -1.38 11.29 -19.28
CA GLN A 100 -0.55 12.32 -18.67
C GLN A 100 0.44 11.73 -17.67
N ASP A 101 -0.02 10.85 -16.77
CA ASP A 101 0.88 10.19 -15.81
C ASP A 101 1.99 9.41 -16.53
N MET A 102 1.65 8.80 -17.67
CA MET A 102 2.61 8.10 -18.52
C MET A 102 3.59 9.05 -19.21
N ALA A 103 3.13 10.19 -19.72
CA ALA A 103 4.00 11.21 -20.30
C ALA A 103 4.97 11.79 -19.26
N GLU A 104 4.54 11.94 -18.01
CA GLU A 104 5.40 12.38 -16.91
C GLU A 104 6.48 11.34 -16.60
N LEU A 105 6.14 10.04 -16.53
CA LEU A 105 7.13 8.98 -16.35
C LEU A 105 8.13 8.91 -17.51
N ASP A 106 7.65 9.01 -18.75
CA ASP A 106 8.51 9.02 -19.93
C ASP A 106 9.46 10.23 -19.91
N ALA A 107 8.96 11.41 -19.51
CA ALA A 107 9.79 12.60 -19.39
C ALA A 107 10.93 12.39 -18.39
N LEU A 108 10.68 11.75 -17.24
CA LEU A 108 11.73 11.43 -16.25
C LEU A 108 12.79 10.46 -16.82
N TYR A 109 12.40 9.54 -17.71
CA TYR A 109 13.32 8.61 -18.36
C TYR A 109 14.20 9.27 -19.43
N TYR A 110 13.62 10.18 -20.22
CA TYR A 110 14.35 10.89 -21.27
C TYR A 110 15.12 12.11 -20.77
N ASP A 111 14.85 12.57 -19.55
CA ASP A 111 15.53 13.72 -18.95
C ASP A 111 17.01 13.43 -18.69
N ARG A 112 17.84 14.01 -19.55
CA ARG A 112 19.28 13.89 -19.52
C ARG A 112 19.91 15.26 -19.67
N GLU A 113 20.91 15.52 -18.84
CA GLU A 113 21.74 16.70 -18.93
C GLU A 113 22.93 16.39 -19.83
N ASP A 114 23.16 17.27 -20.82
CA ASP A 114 24.34 17.21 -21.67
C ASP A 114 25.55 17.72 -20.86
N MET A 115 26.51 16.83 -20.62
CA MET A 115 27.76 17.12 -19.92
C MET A 115 28.90 17.42 -20.91
N GLY A 116 28.59 17.72 -22.17
CA GLY A 116 29.55 18.05 -23.22
C GLY A 116 30.37 16.83 -23.64
N ALA A 117 31.71 16.92 -23.55
CA ALA A 117 32.61 15.85 -23.98
C ALA A 117 32.44 14.52 -23.21
N LEU A 118 31.75 14.54 -22.06
CA LEU A 118 31.45 13.38 -21.23
C LEU A 118 30.12 12.70 -21.61
N GLY A 119 29.38 13.24 -22.59
CA GLY A 119 28.09 12.71 -23.04
C GLY A 119 26.91 13.15 -22.16
N GLN A 120 25.81 12.40 -22.22
CA GLN A 120 24.57 12.71 -21.51
C GLN A 120 24.44 11.92 -20.21
N ARG A 121 24.07 12.59 -19.10
CA ARG A 121 23.83 11.96 -17.80
C ARG A 121 22.33 11.97 -17.44
N PRO A 122 21.75 10.85 -16.98
CA PRO A 122 20.40 10.86 -16.40
C PRO A 122 20.33 11.73 -15.15
N VAL A 123 19.40 12.67 -15.11
CA VAL A 123 19.22 13.58 -13.95
C VAL A 123 18.05 13.14 -13.08
N SER A 124 16.97 12.70 -13.72
CA SER A 124 15.72 12.34 -13.07
C SER A 124 15.57 10.84 -12.77
N TRP A 125 16.67 10.07 -12.84
CA TRP A 125 16.65 8.62 -12.66
C TRP A 125 16.07 8.19 -11.30
N GLY A 126 16.50 8.82 -10.20
CA GLY A 126 15.96 8.52 -8.87
C GLY A 126 14.46 8.81 -8.75
N SER A 127 13.99 9.88 -9.39
CA SER A 127 12.56 10.22 -9.42
C SER A 127 11.76 9.20 -10.22
N LEU A 128 12.27 8.75 -11.39
CA LEU A 128 11.65 7.67 -12.15
C LEU A 128 11.54 6.39 -11.31
N VAL A 129 12.64 6.02 -10.64
CA VAL A 129 12.73 4.85 -9.78
C VAL A 129 11.66 4.86 -8.70
N GLU A 130 11.53 5.96 -7.96
CA GLU A 130 10.53 6.07 -6.89
C GLU A 130 9.09 5.99 -7.42
N ARG A 131 8.82 6.59 -8.58
CA ARG A 131 7.49 6.49 -9.20
C ARG A 131 7.17 5.07 -9.66
N LEU A 132 8.15 4.32 -10.14
CA LEU A 132 8.01 2.90 -10.45
C LEU A 132 7.81 2.05 -9.18
N ARG A 133 8.52 2.37 -8.09
CA ARG A 133 8.31 1.73 -6.77
C ARG A 133 6.90 1.98 -6.23
N GLU A 134 6.32 3.16 -6.45
CA GLU A 134 4.92 3.42 -6.11
C GLU A 134 3.96 2.48 -6.86
N ILE A 135 4.14 2.33 -8.18
CA ILE A 135 3.34 1.41 -9.01
C ILE A 135 3.50 -0.03 -8.51
N ARG A 136 4.73 -0.46 -8.23
CA ARG A 136 5.01 -1.76 -7.62
C ARG A 136 4.21 -1.97 -6.34
N ARG A 137 4.32 -1.05 -5.38
CA ARG A 137 3.68 -1.17 -4.06
C ARG A 137 2.16 -1.29 -4.20
N LEU A 138 1.55 -0.62 -5.17
CA LEU A 138 0.12 -0.78 -5.50
C LEU A 138 -0.19 -2.23 -5.91
N VAL A 139 0.56 -2.76 -6.88
CA VAL A 139 0.36 -4.11 -7.40
C VAL A 139 0.58 -5.17 -6.32
N GLU A 140 1.63 -5.03 -5.50
CA GLU A 140 1.91 -5.95 -4.38
C GLU A 140 0.87 -5.87 -3.27
N ALA A 141 0.27 -4.69 -3.07
CA ALA A 141 -0.89 -4.52 -2.20
C ALA A 141 -2.18 -5.11 -2.81
N GLY A 142 -2.15 -5.63 -4.03
CA GLY A 142 -3.28 -6.24 -4.73
C GLY A 142 -4.20 -5.24 -5.42
N VAL A 143 -3.73 -4.03 -5.72
CA VAL A 143 -4.44 -3.07 -6.57
C VAL A 143 -4.24 -3.48 -8.03
N GLU A 144 -5.34 -3.58 -8.78
CA GLU A 144 -5.30 -3.74 -10.23
C GLU A 144 -4.89 -2.42 -10.88
N VAL A 145 -3.70 -2.36 -11.47
CA VAL A 145 -3.18 -1.13 -12.08
C VAL A 145 -3.35 -1.20 -13.59
N HIS A 146 -4.17 -0.29 -14.14
CA HIS A 146 -4.37 -0.16 -15.58
C HIS A 146 -3.43 0.90 -16.13
N ILE A 147 -2.68 0.53 -17.17
CA ILE A 147 -1.76 1.41 -17.89
C ILE A 147 -1.93 1.15 -19.38
N ASP A 148 -2.38 2.15 -20.13
CA ASP A 148 -2.71 2.02 -21.55
C ASP A 148 -3.67 0.83 -21.79
N ASP A 149 -3.26 -0.18 -22.56
CA ASP A 149 -3.98 -1.42 -22.86
C ASP A 149 -3.61 -2.59 -21.92
N LYS A 150 -2.77 -2.34 -20.91
CA LYS A 150 -2.24 -3.35 -20.00
C LYS A 150 -2.88 -3.27 -18.63
N VAL A 151 -2.98 -4.44 -17.99
CA VAL A 151 -3.45 -4.59 -16.61
C VAL A 151 -2.37 -5.29 -15.81
N LEU A 152 -1.86 -4.61 -14.79
CA LEU A 152 -0.82 -5.10 -13.88
C LEU A 152 -1.48 -5.56 -12.58
N THR A 153 -1.34 -6.84 -12.27
CA THR A 153 -1.95 -7.49 -11.09
C THR A 153 -0.96 -8.23 -10.22
N THR A 154 0.27 -8.41 -10.71
CA THR A 154 1.36 -9.10 -10.00
C THR A 154 2.68 -8.37 -10.18
N TRP A 155 3.61 -8.59 -9.24
CA TRP A 155 5.01 -8.16 -9.36
C TRP A 155 5.60 -8.49 -10.74
N GLN A 156 5.37 -9.71 -11.24
CA GLN A 156 5.90 -10.17 -12.53
C GLN A 156 5.32 -9.37 -13.71
N SER A 157 4.01 -9.05 -13.68
CA SER A 157 3.39 -8.22 -14.73
C SER A 157 3.94 -6.79 -14.73
N PHE A 158 4.10 -6.19 -13.55
CA PHE A 158 4.73 -4.89 -13.39
C PHE A 158 6.19 -4.89 -13.86
N TYR A 159 6.97 -5.89 -13.44
CA TYR A 159 8.38 -6.04 -13.81
C TYR A 159 8.53 -6.13 -15.34
N SER A 160 7.77 -7.03 -15.98
CA SER A 160 7.76 -7.19 -17.43
C SER A 160 7.37 -5.89 -18.16
N TRP A 161 6.39 -5.16 -17.64
CA TRP A 161 5.98 -3.88 -18.19
C TRP A 161 7.06 -2.80 -18.06
N ALA A 162 7.65 -2.64 -16.87
CA ALA A 162 8.64 -1.61 -16.58
C ALA A 162 9.89 -1.79 -17.45
N HIS A 163 10.43 -3.01 -17.52
CA HIS A 163 11.61 -3.31 -18.34
C HIS A 163 11.32 -3.19 -19.84
N GLY A 164 10.11 -3.59 -20.28
CA GLY A 164 9.73 -3.43 -21.69
C GLY A 164 9.62 -1.97 -22.14
N ARG A 165 9.21 -1.05 -21.25
CA ARG A 165 9.09 0.38 -21.56
C ARG A 165 10.41 1.14 -21.36
N TYR A 166 11.13 0.83 -20.30
CA TYR A 166 12.35 1.52 -19.88
C TYR A 166 13.53 0.55 -19.93
N HIS A 167 13.96 0.16 -21.13
CA HIS A 167 14.99 -0.87 -21.31
C HIS A 167 16.34 -0.56 -20.63
N ALA A 168 16.72 0.72 -20.51
CA ALA A 168 17.97 1.10 -19.85
C ALA A 168 17.97 0.83 -18.34
N LEU A 169 16.82 0.45 -17.77
CA LEU A 169 16.71 -0.05 -16.40
C LEU A 169 17.51 -1.35 -16.16
N GLU A 170 17.81 -2.12 -17.21
CA GLU A 170 18.56 -3.38 -17.14
C GLU A 170 20.06 -3.17 -16.86
N ASP A 171 20.62 -2.01 -17.16
CA ASP A 171 22.08 -1.78 -17.14
C ASP A 171 22.67 -1.50 -15.73
N GLY A 172 21.92 -1.77 -14.66
CA GLY A 172 22.44 -1.59 -13.30
C GLY A 172 21.52 -2.09 -12.18
N TYR A 173 21.63 -3.38 -11.86
CA TYR A 173 21.18 -4.03 -10.61
C TYR A 173 19.67 -3.91 -10.27
N ASP A 174 18.91 -4.99 -10.47
CA ASP A 174 17.48 -5.15 -10.11
C ASP A 174 17.11 -4.79 -8.65
N SER A 175 18.09 -4.61 -7.77
CA SER A 175 17.91 -4.16 -6.38
C SER A 175 17.22 -2.81 -6.27
N TRP A 176 17.37 -1.92 -7.26
CA TRP A 176 16.78 -0.59 -7.16
C TRP A 176 15.24 -0.59 -7.28
N ILE A 177 14.59 -1.53 -7.97
CA ILE A 177 13.12 -1.65 -7.92
C ILE A 177 12.71 -2.49 -6.72
N GLY A 178 13.45 -3.56 -6.43
CA GLY A 178 13.11 -4.61 -5.46
C GLY A 178 13.26 -4.22 -3.99
N ASP A 179 14.19 -3.33 -3.66
CA ASP A 179 14.46 -2.96 -2.28
C ASP A 179 13.67 -1.69 -1.91
N ASP A 180 12.70 -1.84 -1.01
CA ASP A 180 12.33 -0.71 -0.17
C ASP A 180 13.45 -0.61 0.86
N ASP A 181 14.41 0.31 0.69
CA ASP A 181 15.47 0.51 1.68
C ASP A 181 14.84 0.62 3.08
N THR A 182 15.23 -0.33 3.94
CA THR A 182 14.78 -0.46 5.34
C THR A 182 15.22 0.71 6.20
#